data_AF-A0AAD8BNY1-F1
#
_entry.id   AF-A0AAD8BNY1-F1
#
_cell.length_a   1.000
_cell.length_b   1.000
_cell.length_c   1.000
_cell.angle_alpha   90.00
_cell.angle_beta   90.00
_cell.angle_gamma   90.00
#
_symmetry.space_group_name_H-M   'P 1'
#
loop_
_entity.id
_entity.type
_entity.pdbx_description
1 polymer ?
#
loop_
_entity_poly.entity_id
_entity_poly.type
_entity_poly.pdbx_seq_one_letter_code
_entity_poly.pdbx_strand_id
1 'polypeptide(L)'
;MTTATVPHTDMKSRHILSCQHPFTVKSPLIISFPTFTRISWIQIEGLSIDFLYGLRVHFLESPNQTCYTGPCSDRRDIFSNNYTLIVICNIPSYVCEMRISFNETVNERFFCSVYVSGGRNVALRKPVQMSSYRTNRQGIISRGSLSVDGIINKPRMCATTEKTNRAPSWSISFPTRMVLNLVVIYFADVTLKESKFFKVKFANEYNETFRHLMYVMDKRVSIIPPSDEPIKNIEVSLWSAYKTLSICEFEAYGECAPPMHGPDCKEVCSISCVDQLCTYEGFCRNCPNGTQGSHCFERCVHWCNDYEEENTTLRVRGVSTPSPYQRFTGFQLEHYWYYIMVIIAIISICCVRISSVPVPKATYGTDIIDEVSNVGVIDPPNQKQARVKKASTTEI
;
A
#
# COMPACT_ATOMS: atom_id res chain seq x y z
N MET A 1 -33.85 3.82 -7.68
CA MET A 1 -32.66 4.26 -6.93
C MET A 1 -32.15 3.05 -6.17
N THR A 2 -30.92 2.63 -6.42
CA THR A 2 -30.32 1.48 -5.73
C THR A 2 -29.36 2.02 -4.68
N THR A 3 -29.61 1.71 -3.41
CA THR A 3 -28.79 2.18 -2.29
C THR A 3 -28.14 0.97 -1.62
N ALA A 4 -26.85 1.05 -1.36
CA ALA A 4 -26.09 0.06 -0.61
C ALA A 4 -25.37 0.74 0.56
N THR A 5 -25.59 0.23 1.77
CA THR A 5 -24.82 0.63 2.95
C THR A 5 -23.70 -0.38 3.17
N VAL A 6 -22.45 0.08 3.22
CA VAL A 6 -21.28 -0.80 3.36
C VAL A 6 -20.64 -0.59 4.73
N PRO A 7 -20.77 -1.54 5.68
CA PRO A 7 -20.01 -1.49 6.93
C PRO A 7 -18.50 -1.59 6.66
N HIS A 8 -17.69 -0.86 7.42
CA HIS A 8 -16.23 -0.98 7.35
C HIS A 8 -15.73 -2.42 7.66
N THR A 9 -16.52 -3.19 8.43
CA THR A 9 -16.22 -4.59 8.77
C THR A 9 -16.51 -5.59 7.66
N ASP A 10 -17.22 -5.19 6.61
CA ASP A 10 -17.75 -6.11 5.58
C ASP A 10 -16.83 -6.17 4.35
N MET A 11 -15.54 -5.85 4.51
CA MET A 11 -14.51 -6.12 3.49
C MET A 11 -14.39 -7.63 3.28
N LYS A 12 -15.24 -8.18 2.40
CA LYS A 12 -15.19 -9.57 1.98
C LYS A 12 -13.99 -9.78 1.06
N SER A 13 -13.29 -10.90 1.22
CA SER A 13 -12.26 -11.33 0.27
C SER A 13 -12.85 -11.45 -1.12
N ARG A 14 -12.11 -11.01 -2.14
CA ARG A 14 -12.51 -11.13 -3.55
C ARG A 14 -12.79 -12.61 -3.87
N HIS A 15 -13.90 -12.89 -4.54
CA HIS A 15 -14.17 -14.23 -5.05
C HIS A 15 -13.13 -14.58 -6.13
N ILE A 16 -12.68 -15.84 -6.15
CA ILE A 16 -11.70 -16.33 -7.14
C ILE A 16 -12.27 -16.26 -8.56
N LEU A 17 -13.58 -16.48 -8.71
CA LEU A 17 -14.28 -16.42 -9.98
C LEU A 17 -15.01 -15.07 -10.10
N SER A 18 -14.60 -14.26 -11.08
CA SER A 18 -15.29 -13.02 -11.41
C SER A 18 -16.70 -13.32 -11.91
N CYS A 19 -17.66 -12.51 -11.46
CA CYS A 19 -19.02 -12.44 -11.97
C CYS A 19 -19.91 -13.70 -11.91
N GLN A 20 -19.87 -14.46 -10.83
CA GLN A 20 -20.84 -15.56 -10.66
C GLN A 20 -22.30 -15.08 -10.52
N HIS A 21 -22.50 -13.90 -9.91
CA HIS A 21 -23.82 -13.37 -9.61
C HIS A 21 -23.90 -11.88 -9.97
N PRO A 22 -24.18 -11.55 -11.25
CA PRO A 22 -24.39 -10.16 -11.63
C PRO A 22 -25.67 -9.60 -10.99
N PHE A 23 -25.68 -8.30 -10.73
CA PHE A 23 -26.84 -7.54 -10.26
C PHE A 23 -27.09 -6.33 -11.16
N THR A 24 -28.36 -5.99 -11.30
CA THR A 24 -28.78 -4.83 -12.09
C THR A 24 -28.60 -3.54 -11.29
N VAL A 25 -27.89 -2.59 -11.88
CA VAL A 25 -27.57 -1.28 -11.32
C VAL A 25 -28.36 -0.22 -12.06
N LYS A 26 -29.17 0.53 -11.30
CA LYS A 26 -29.90 1.70 -11.81
C LYS A 26 -29.10 2.96 -11.57
N SER A 27 -29.07 3.87 -12.54
CA SER A 27 -28.44 5.19 -12.37
C SER A 27 -29.29 6.09 -11.45
N PRO A 28 -28.74 6.68 -10.37
CA PRO A 28 -27.43 6.41 -9.78
C PRO A 28 -27.45 5.23 -8.79
N LEU A 29 -26.30 4.56 -8.69
CA LEU A 29 -25.96 3.69 -7.56
C LEU A 29 -25.35 4.53 -6.46
N ILE A 30 -25.91 4.43 -5.26
CA ILE A 30 -25.45 5.17 -4.09
C ILE A 30 -24.85 4.20 -3.08
N ILE A 31 -23.61 4.51 -2.67
CA ILE A 31 -22.86 3.79 -1.66
C ILE A 31 -22.58 4.75 -0.51
N SER A 32 -23.18 4.50 0.65
CA SER A 32 -23.02 5.33 1.84
C SER A 32 -22.06 4.64 2.84
N PHE A 33 -21.14 5.42 3.41
CA PHE A 33 -20.16 4.95 4.38
C PHE A 33 -20.59 5.37 5.81
N PRO A 34 -20.69 4.44 6.77
CA PRO A 34 -21.15 4.76 8.13
C PRO A 34 -20.12 5.57 8.93
N THR A 35 -18.86 5.56 8.51
CA THR A 35 -17.75 6.29 9.13
C THR A 35 -16.96 7.02 8.06
N PHE A 36 -16.46 8.22 8.38
CA PHE A 36 -15.54 8.97 7.52
C PHE A 36 -14.42 8.06 7.02
N THR A 37 -14.31 7.93 5.70
CA THR A 37 -13.27 7.14 5.06
C THR A 37 -12.58 7.97 3.99
N ARG A 38 -11.34 7.61 3.63
CA ARG A 38 -10.73 8.09 2.39
C ARG A 38 -10.89 7.00 1.34
N ILE A 39 -10.91 7.42 0.09
CA ILE A 39 -10.94 6.50 -1.06
C ILE A 39 -9.66 6.74 -1.84
N SER A 40 -8.94 5.66 -2.11
CA SER A 40 -7.73 5.64 -2.93
C SER A 40 -8.05 5.18 -4.35
N TRP A 41 -8.88 4.15 -4.48
CA TRP A 41 -9.34 3.63 -5.76
C TRP A 41 -10.68 2.92 -5.61
N ILE A 42 -11.39 2.78 -6.72
CA ILE A 42 -12.65 2.06 -6.86
C ILE A 42 -12.47 1.04 -7.98
N GLN A 43 -12.76 -0.23 -7.75
CA GLN A 43 -12.75 -1.26 -8.79
C GLN A 43 -14.18 -1.73 -9.02
N ILE A 44 -14.60 -1.74 -10.28
CA ILE A 44 -15.93 -2.13 -10.69
C ILE A 44 -15.77 -3.28 -11.66
N GLU A 45 -16.39 -4.41 -11.34
CA GLU A 45 -16.48 -5.55 -12.23
C GLU A 45 -17.86 -5.56 -12.87
N GLY A 46 -17.93 -5.65 -14.20
CA GLY A 46 -19.15 -5.73 -14.99
C GLY A 46 -19.23 -7.03 -15.78
N LEU A 47 -20.38 -7.33 -16.39
CA LEU A 47 -20.50 -8.49 -17.30
C LEU A 47 -19.65 -8.34 -18.57
N SER A 48 -19.44 -7.10 -19.01
CA SER A 48 -18.62 -6.72 -20.16
C SER A 48 -18.17 -5.27 -20.02
N ILE A 49 -17.23 -4.86 -20.88
CA ILE A 49 -16.67 -3.51 -20.91
C ILE A 49 -17.73 -2.45 -21.22
N ASP A 50 -18.75 -2.80 -22.00
CA ASP A 50 -19.86 -1.92 -22.36
C ASP A 50 -20.64 -1.44 -21.14
N PHE A 51 -20.77 -2.28 -20.11
CA PHE A 51 -21.40 -1.89 -18.85
C PHE A 51 -20.56 -0.93 -18.02
N LEU A 52 -19.29 -0.73 -18.34
CA LEU A 52 -18.36 0.12 -17.59
C LEU A 52 -18.13 1.49 -18.27
N TYR A 53 -18.43 1.64 -19.56
CA TYR A 53 -18.22 2.90 -20.30
C TYR A 53 -19.10 4.06 -19.84
N GLY A 54 -18.58 5.28 -19.85
CA GLY A 54 -19.37 6.48 -19.52
C GLY A 54 -19.81 6.55 -18.05
N LEU A 55 -19.17 5.77 -17.17
CA LEU A 55 -19.36 5.84 -15.74
C LEU A 55 -18.86 7.19 -15.21
N ARG A 56 -19.60 7.80 -14.27
CA ARG A 56 -19.20 9.00 -13.53
C ARG A 56 -19.24 8.70 -12.04
N VAL A 57 -18.20 9.11 -11.33
CA VAL A 57 -18.12 9.03 -9.87
C VAL A 57 -18.22 10.45 -9.31
N HIS A 58 -19.22 10.66 -8.46
CA HIS A 58 -19.40 11.87 -7.67
C HIS A 58 -19.47 11.52 -6.19
N PHE A 59 -19.04 12.44 -5.34
CA PHE A 59 -19.13 12.33 -3.90
C PHE A 59 -20.12 13.36 -3.37
N LEU A 60 -20.87 12.96 -2.36
CA LEU A 60 -21.95 13.74 -1.77
C LEU A 60 -21.70 13.95 -0.29
N GLU A 61 -22.16 15.11 0.20
CA GLU A 61 -22.19 15.43 1.61
C GLU A 61 -23.29 14.64 2.32
N SER A 62 -23.02 14.23 3.56
CA SER A 62 -24.03 13.63 4.44
C SER A 62 -24.54 14.68 5.42
N PRO A 63 -25.84 14.69 5.79
CA PRO A 63 -26.35 15.60 6.80
C PRO A 63 -25.53 15.53 8.09
N ASN A 64 -25.07 16.68 8.58
CA ASN A 64 -24.25 16.85 9.81
C ASN A 64 -22.78 16.43 9.71
N GLN A 65 -22.24 16.25 8.51
CA GLN A 65 -20.86 15.80 8.32
C GLN A 65 -20.18 16.58 7.19
N THR A 66 -19.04 17.20 7.48
CA THR A 66 -18.23 17.88 6.46
C THR A 66 -17.41 16.84 5.69
N CYS A 67 -17.84 16.54 4.47
CA CYS A 67 -17.20 15.56 3.59
C CYS A 67 -16.88 16.18 2.23
N TYR A 68 -15.95 15.58 1.49
CA TYR A 68 -15.66 15.96 0.12
C TYR A 68 -16.92 15.81 -0.75
N THR A 69 -17.26 16.88 -1.45
CA THR A 69 -18.38 16.93 -2.39
C THR A 69 -17.87 17.39 -3.74
N GLY A 70 -18.20 16.63 -4.79
CA GLY A 70 -17.73 16.95 -6.13
C GLY A 70 -17.42 15.70 -6.96
N PRO A 71 -16.91 15.88 -8.19
CA PRO A 71 -16.47 14.76 -9.01
C PRO A 71 -15.20 14.11 -8.42
N CYS A 72 -14.90 12.89 -8.88
CA CYS A 72 -13.57 12.29 -8.72
C CYS A 72 -12.51 13.20 -9.36
N SER A 73 -11.71 13.88 -8.53
CA SER A 73 -10.61 14.75 -8.97
C SER A 73 -9.42 13.90 -9.45
N ASP A 74 -8.70 14.41 -10.45
CA ASP A 74 -7.58 13.74 -11.12
C ASP A 74 -7.92 12.28 -11.51
N ARG A 75 -9.14 12.10 -12.02
CA ARG A 75 -9.68 10.79 -12.33
C ARG A 75 -8.81 10.08 -13.37
N ARG A 76 -8.46 8.83 -13.08
CA ARG A 76 -7.86 7.90 -14.05
C ARG A 76 -8.65 6.61 -14.11
N ASP A 77 -9.00 6.22 -15.33
CA ASP A 77 -9.70 4.97 -15.62
C ASP A 77 -8.72 3.95 -16.21
N ILE A 78 -8.68 2.75 -15.63
CA ILE A 78 -7.77 1.66 -16.02
C ILE A 78 -8.60 0.41 -16.23
N PHE A 79 -8.68 -0.04 -17.48
CA PHE A 79 -9.26 -1.33 -17.79
C PHE A 79 -8.20 -2.41 -17.56
N SER A 80 -8.34 -3.17 -16.48
CA SER A 80 -7.44 -4.30 -16.21
C SER A 80 -7.71 -5.48 -17.14
N ASN A 81 -8.94 -5.58 -17.65
CA ASN A 81 -9.41 -6.55 -18.64
C ASN A 81 -10.79 -6.12 -19.19
N ASN A 82 -11.44 -6.96 -19.98
CA ASN A 82 -12.74 -6.68 -20.62
C ASN A 82 -13.94 -6.59 -19.66
N TYR A 83 -13.74 -6.76 -18.35
CA TYR A 83 -14.81 -6.77 -17.36
C TYR A 83 -14.45 -6.06 -16.06
N THR A 84 -13.26 -5.47 -15.94
CA THR A 84 -12.78 -4.80 -14.72
C THR A 84 -12.30 -3.39 -15.05
N LEU A 85 -12.95 -2.40 -14.46
CA LEU A 85 -12.53 -0.99 -14.47
C LEU A 85 -12.01 -0.62 -13.10
N ILE A 86 -10.82 -0.04 -13.04
CA ILE A 86 -10.25 0.58 -11.84
C ILE A 86 -10.28 2.10 -12.05
N VAL A 87 -10.95 2.81 -11.16
CA VAL A 87 -11.04 4.26 -11.11
C VAL A 87 -10.16 4.75 -9.96
N ILE A 88 -9.12 5.51 -10.27
CA ILE A 88 -8.27 6.18 -9.29
C ILE A 88 -8.77 7.62 -9.14
N CYS A 89 -8.91 8.08 -7.90
CA CYS A 89 -9.30 9.45 -7.58
C CYS A 89 -8.29 10.07 -6.61
N ASN A 90 -7.95 11.34 -6.82
CA ASN A 90 -7.21 12.14 -5.85
C ASN A 90 -8.19 12.94 -4.98
N ILE A 91 -8.65 12.35 -3.89
CA ILE A 91 -9.63 13.00 -3.00
C ILE A 91 -8.89 13.60 -1.79
N PRO A 92 -8.90 14.93 -1.60
CA PRO A 92 -8.10 15.57 -0.55
C PRO A 92 -8.67 15.41 0.86
N SER A 93 -9.94 14.97 0.98
CA SER A 93 -10.66 14.91 2.26
C SER A 93 -11.44 13.58 2.43
N TYR A 94 -12.19 13.46 3.51
CA TYR A 94 -13.04 12.32 3.81
C TYR A 94 -14.25 12.25 2.87
N VAL A 95 -14.71 11.05 2.59
CA VAL A 95 -15.91 10.75 1.81
C VAL A 95 -16.94 10.10 2.72
N CYS A 96 -18.21 10.48 2.51
CA CYS A 96 -19.35 9.98 3.27
C CYS A 96 -20.34 9.24 2.38
N GLU A 97 -20.55 9.73 1.16
CA GLU A 97 -21.37 9.05 0.16
C GLU A 97 -20.71 9.13 -1.22
N MET A 98 -20.80 8.03 -1.95
CA MET A 98 -20.33 7.90 -3.32
C MET A 98 -21.50 7.57 -4.24
N ARG A 99 -21.63 8.35 -5.31
CA ARG A 99 -22.64 8.25 -6.35
C ARG A 99 -21.98 7.82 -7.66
N ILE A 100 -22.37 6.65 -8.16
CA ILE A 100 -21.98 6.13 -9.47
C ILE A 100 -23.15 6.35 -10.44
N SER A 101 -22.93 7.10 -11.51
CA SER A 101 -23.92 7.39 -12.56
C SER A 101 -23.38 7.09 -13.96
N PHE A 102 -24.24 7.13 -14.98
CA PHE A 102 -23.89 6.84 -16.38
C PHE A 102 -24.32 7.99 -17.30
N ASN A 103 -23.57 8.25 -18.38
CA ASN A 103 -23.89 9.31 -19.35
C ASN A 103 -25.14 9.02 -20.19
N GLU A 104 -25.43 7.75 -20.45
CA GLU A 104 -26.44 7.33 -21.42
C GLU A 104 -27.83 7.17 -20.81
N THR A 105 -28.86 7.22 -21.66
CA THR A 105 -30.26 6.94 -21.32
C THR A 105 -30.52 5.47 -20.97
N VAL A 106 -29.51 4.60 -21.04
CA VAL A 106 -29.62 3.21 -20.61
C VAL A 106 -29.67 3.19 -19.08
N ASN A 107 -30.90 2.98 -18.58
CA ASN A 107 -31.18 3.09 -17.15
C ASN A 107 -30.60 1.94 -16.31
N GLU A 108 -30.23 0.82 -16.93
CA GLU A 108 -29.84 -0.41 -16.24
C GLU A 108 -28.52 -0.97 -16.79
N ARG A 109 -27.60 -1.29 -15.87
CA ARG A 109 -26.32 -1.94 -16.17
C ARG A 109 -26.13 -3.17 -15.32
N PHE A 110 -25.27 -4.10 -15.73
CA PHE A 110 -25.04 -5.33 -14.98
C PHE A 110 -23.64 -5.32 -14.38
N PHE A 111 -23.57 -5.14 -13.06
CA PHE A 111 -22.33 -5.22 -12.29
C PHE A 111 -22.24 -6.57 -11.60
N CYS A 112 -21.01 -7.00 -11.38
CA CYS A 112 -20.68 -8.20 -10.62
C CYS A 112 -20.31 -7.80 -9.20
N SER A 113 -19.53 -6.72 -9.05
CA SER A 113 -19.03 -6.24 -7.78
C SER A 113 -18.55 -4.79 -7.89
N VAL A 114 -18.60 -4.07 -6.76
CA VAL A 114 -17.99 -2.75 -6.60
C VAL A 114 -17.12 -2.82 -5.35
N TYR A 115 -15.82 -2.64 -5.53
CA TYR A 115 -14.84 -2.58 -4.46
C TYR A 115 -14.41 -1.13 -4.27
N VAL A 116 -14.50 -0.63 -3.04
CA VAL A 116 -14.00 0.69 -2.66
C VAL A 116 -12.87 0.50 -1.68
N SER A 117 -11.69 1.01 -2.03
CA SER A 117 -10.49 0.85 -1.21
C SER A 117 -10.06 2.18 -0.60
N GLY A 118 -9.89 2.21 0.73
CA GLY A 118 -9.22 3.31 1.43
C GLY A 118 -7.69 3.22 1.42
N GLY A 119 -7.14 2.23 0.72
CA GLY A 119 -5.72 1.88 0.72
C GLY A 119 -5.43 0.73 1.67
N ARG A 120 -4.16 0.33 1.73
CA ARG A 120 -3.70 -0.77 2.58
C ARG A 120 -3.27 -0.26 3.96
N ASN A 121 -3.67 -0.96 5.03
CA ASN A 121 -3.10 -0.73 6.35
C ASN A 121 -1.64 -1.23 6.39
N VAL A 122 -0.67 -0.34 6.15
CA VAL A 122 0.76 -0.64 6.16
C VAL A 122 1.34 -0.81 7.56
N ALA A 123 0.59 -0.46 8.61
CA ALA A 123 1.00 -0.67 10.01
C ALA A 123 0.71 -2.08 10.54
N LEU A 124 -0.15 -2.85 9.86
CA LEU A 124 -0.57 -4.17 10.32
C LEU A 124 0.65 -5.08 10.60
N ARG A 125 0.72 -5.58 11.84
CA ARG A 125 1.77 -6.48 12.37
C ARG A 125 3.19 -5.95 12.24
N LYS A 126 3.37 -4.63 12.11
CA LYS A 126 4.71 -4.01 12.08
C LYS A 126 5.32 -3.94 13.47
N PRO A 127 6.66 -3.89 13.57
CA PRO A 127 7.32 -3.73 14.86
C PRO A 127 6.98 -2.37 15.47
N VAL A 128 6.63 -2.41 16.75
CA VAL A 128 6.25 -1.24 17.55
C VAL A 128 7.19 -1.15 18.74
N GLN A 129 7.64 0.06 19.04
CA GLN A 129 8.39 0.37 20.25
C GLN A 129 7.55 1.20 21.21
N MET A 130 7.77 1.00 22.51
CA MET A 130 7.11 1.77 23.55
C MET A 130 8.15 2.19 24.58
N SER A 131 7.96 3.39 25.13
CA SER A 131 8.78 3.91 26.23
C SER A 131 8.73 3.06 27.50
N SER A 132 7.65 2.31 27.73
CA SER A 132 7.47 1.41 28.89
C SER A 132 6.30 0.47 28.62
N TYR A 133 6.19 -0.63 29.37
CA TYR A 133 5.14 -1.63 29.20
C TYR A 133 4.38 -1.86 30.51
N ARG A 134 3.05 -1.71 30.48
CA ARG A 134 2.24 -1.97 31.66
C ARG A 134 2.08 -3.46 31.90
N THR A 135 2.39 -3.92 33.10
CA THR A 135 2.04 -5.27 33.58
C THR A 135 0.73 -5.21 34.35
N ASN A 136 -0.22 -6.08 34.02
CA ASN A 136 -1.49 -6.17 34.75
C ASN A 136 -1.32 -6.95 36.08
N ARG A 137 -2.39 -7.05 36.88
CA ARG A 137 -2.35 -7.76 38.18
C ARG A 137 -2.04 -9.26 38.05
N GLN A 138 -2.27 -9.84 36.87
CA GLN A 138 -1.99 -11.24 36.54
C GLN A 138 -0.57 -11.44 35.98
N GLY A 139 0.27 -10.40 35.94
CA GLY A 139 1.63 -10.51 35.39
C GLY A 139 1.70 -10.45 33.86
N ILE A 140 0.59 -10.18 33.17
CA ILE A 140 0.55 -10.09 31.70
C ILE A 140 1.04 -8.71 31.28
N ILE A 141 2.05 -8.69 30.41
CA ILE A 141 2.67 -7.49 29.85
C ILE A 141 1.85 -7.02 28.65
N SER A 142 1.43 -5.75 28.67
CA SER A 142 0.82 -5.09 27.53
C SER A 142 1.89 -4.72 26.50
N ARG A 143 1.92 -5.44 25.38
CA ARG A 143 2.95 -5.28 24.33
C ARG A 143 2.50 -4.29 23.25
N GLY A 144 3.47 -3.64 22.61
CA GLY A 144 3.23 -2.75 21.47
C GLY A 144 2.55 -3.44 20.28
N SER A 145 2.79 -4.73 20.08
CA SER A 145 2.16 -5.51 19.00
C SER A 145 0.63 -5.58 19.08
N LEU A 146 0.05 -5.31 20.25
CA LEU A 146 -1.40 -5.29 20.44
C LEU A 146 -2.08 -4.11 19.77
N SER A 147 -1.35 -3.04 19.42
CA SER A 147 -1.93 -1.88 18.75
C SER A 147 -1.88 -1.97 17.23
N VAL A 148 -1.44 -3.09 16.66
CA VAL A 148 -1.31 -3.27 15.20
C VAL A 148 -1.71 -4.69 14.81
N ASP A 149 -2.62 -5.30 15.56
CA ASP A 149 -3.01 -6.70 15.37
C ASP A 149 -4.28 -6.85 14.51
N GLY A 150 -4.96 -5.74 14.19
CA GLY A 150 -6.20 -5.70 13.43
C GLY A 150 -7.46 -5.93 14.27
N ILE A 151 -7.38 -5.84 15.61
CA ILE A 151 -8.48 -6.20 16.52
C ILE A 151 -8.98 -4.97 17.30
N ILE A 152 -9.92 -4.22 16.69
CA ILE A 152 -10.50 -3.01 17.29
C ILE A 152 -11.45 -3.30 18.47
N ASN A 153 -12.13 -4.46 18.46
CA ASN A 153 -13.26 -4.75 19.37
C ASN A 153 -12.88 -5.42 20.70
N LYS A 154 -11.60 -5.37 21.11
CA LYS A 154 -11.14 -5.93 22.38
C LYS A 154 -10.57 -4.85 23.30
N PRO A 155 -11.42 -4.11 24.05
CA PRO A 155 -10.97 -2.97 24.86
C PRO A 155 -10.00 -3.34 26.00
N ARG A 156 -9.84 -4.63 26.30
CA ARG A 156 -8.87 -5.13 27.30
C ARG A 156 -7.50 -5.48 26.70
N MET A 157 -7.35 -5.42 25.38
CA MET A 157 -6.13 -5.77 24.67
C MET A 157 -5.61 -4.52 23.94
N CYS A 158 -5.00 -3.61 24.69
CA CYS A 158 -4.42 -2.39 24.15
C CYS A 158 -2.96 -2.29 24.57
N ALA A 159 -2.12 -1.71 23.72
CA ALA A 159 -0.73 -1.37 24.03
C ALA A 159 -0.70 -0.19 25.01
N THR A 160 -0.31 -0.45 26.25
CA THR A 160 -0.44 0.48 27.39
C THR A 160 0.91 0.72 28.06
N THR A 161 1.31 1.99 28.20
CA THR A 161 2.52 2.38 28.96
C THR A 161 2.30 2.27 30.47
N GLU A 162 3.39 2.21 31.24
CA GLU A 162 3.33 2.23 32.70
C GLU A 162 2.74 3.54 33.23
N LYS A 163 2.08 3.49 34.40
CA LYS A 163 1.49 4.67 35.07
C LYS A 163 2.54 5.65 35.57
N THR A 164 3.72 5.15 35.93
CA THR A 164 4.86 5.89 36.47
C THR A 164 5.70 6.56 35.39
N ASN A 165 5.46 6.25 34.12
CA ASN A 165 6.18 6.84 33.01
C ASN A 165 5.81 8.32 32.85
N ARG A 166 6.82 9.20 32.95
CA ARG A 166 6.66 10.65 32.85
C ARG A 166 6.63 11.15 31.39
N ALA A 167 7.08 10.34 30.44
CA ALA A 167 7.11 10.65 29.02
C ALA A 167 6.60 9.44 28.20
N PRO A 168 5.31 9.09 28.33
CA PRO A 168 4.75 7.95 27.64
C PRO A 168 4.71 8.20 26.12
N SER A 169 5.50 7.41 25.40
CA SER A 169 5.54 7.36 23.95
C SER A 169 5.34 5.95 23.40
N TRP A 170 4.84 5.92 22.18
CA TRP A 170 4.64 4.76 21.31
C TRP A 170 5.18 5.14 19.93
N SER A 171 5.89 4.24 19.27
CA SER A 171 6.38 4.49 17.91
C SER A 171 6.33 3.26 17.04
N ILE A 172 6.15 3.49 15.75
CA ILE A 172 6.19 2.48 14.70
C ILE A 172 7.22 2.88 13.65
N SER A 173 7.98 1.90 13.19
CA SER A 173 8.96 2.05 12.11
C SER A 173 8.57 1.16 10.94
N PHE A 174 8.41 1.76 9.77
CA PHE A 174 8.11 1.01 8.55
C PHE A 174 9.41 0.42 7.95
N PRO A 175 9.40 -0.82 7.43
CA PRO A 175 10.59 -1.42 6.80
C PRO A 175 11.10 -0.63 5.60
N THR A 176 10.20 0.02 4.87
CA THR A 176 10.47 0.94 3.75
C THR A 176 9.77 2.28 4.02
N ARG A 177 10.11 3.32 3.25
CA ARG A 177 9.40 4.62 3.35
C ARG A 177 8.00 4.47 2.77
N MET A 178 7.02 5.13 3.37
CA MET A 178 5.60 5.04 3.01
C MET A 178 5.02 6.42 2.73
N VAL A 179 4.13 6.55 1.74
CA VAL A 179 3.30 7.74 1.56
C VAL A 179 1.93 7.44 2.15
N LEU A 180 1.58 8.13 3.23
CA LEU A 180 0.39 7.84 4.01
C LEU A 180 -0.73 8.82 3.68
N ASN A 181 -1.92 8.29 3.42
CA ASN A 181 -3.12 9.07 3.15
C ASN A 181 -3.95 9.28 4.42
N LEU A 182 -3.92 8.34 5.34
CA LEU A 182 -4.73 8.38 6.55
C LEU A 182 -4.06 7.60 7.68
N VAL A 183 -4.01 8.18 8.87
CA VAL A 183 -3.68 7.49 10.11
C VAL A 183 -4.91 7.46 10.99
N VAL A 184 -5.26 6.29 11.54
CA VAL A 184 -6.38 6.11 12.46
C VAL A 184 -5.85 5.51 13.76
N ILE A 185 -6.19 6.14 14.88
CA ILE A 185 -5.74 5.71 16.21
C ILE A 185 -6.98 5.46 17.07
N TYR A 186 -7.09 4.25 17.59
CA TYR A 186 -8.11 3.86 18.56
C TYR A 186 -7.49 3.85 19.95
N PHE A 187 -7.92 4.78 20.80
CA PHE A 187 -7.45 4.87 22.18
C PHE A 187 -8.33 4.05 23.12
N ALA A 188 -7.75 3.50 24.18
CA ALA A 188 -8.54 2.90 25.26
C ALA A 188 -9.31 3.97 26.03
N ASP A 189 -10.53 3.63 26.44
CA ASP A 189 -11.47 4.37 27.30
C ASP A 189 -11.01 5.79 27.69
N VAL A 190 -11.23 6.74 26.77
CA VAL A 190 -10.94 8.15 26.96
C VAL A 190 -12.07 8.75 27.79
N THR A 191 -12.02 8.56 29.11
CA THR A 191 -13.03 9.16 30.00
C THR A 191 -13.03 10.68 29.84
N LEU A 192 -14.19 11.23 29.48
CA LEU A 192 -14.43 12.62 29.03
C LEU A 192 -13.96 13.72 30.00
N LYS A 193 -13.62 13.40 31.25
CA LYS A 193 -13.34 14.40 32.29
C LYS A 193 -11.95 15.03 32.20
N GLU A 194 -11.08 14.51 31.33
CA GLU A 194 -9.76 15.09 31.09
C GLU A 194 -9.48 15.08 29.59
N SER A 195 -9.78 16.18 28.88
CA SER A 195 -9.34 16.36 27.51
C SER A 195 -7.80 16.30 27.48
N LYS A 196 -7.26 15.16 27.04
CA LYS A 196 -5.82 14.92 26.93
C LYS A 196 -5.40 15.30 25.53
N PHE A 197 -4.39 16.15 25.41
CA PHE A 197 -3.72 16.37 24.14
C PHE A 197 -2.66 15.29 23.94
N PHE A 198 -2.54 14.80 22.72
CA PHE A 198 -1.43 13.96 22.30
C PHE A 198 -0.72 14.60 21.11
N LYS A 199 0.56 14.25 20.97
CA LYS A 199 1.43 14.71 19.89
C LYS A 199 1.71 13.54 18.95
N VAL A 200 1.60 13.80 17.66
CA VAL A 200 2.03 12.88 16.61
C VAL A 200 3.21 13.51 15.89
N LYS A 201 4.33 12.80 15.80
CA LYS A 201 5.49 13.20 15.00
C LYS A 201 5.63 12.27 13.81
N PHE A 202 5.91 12.86 12.65
CA PHE A 202 6.24 12.15 11.42
C PHE A 202 7.72 12.40 11.12
N ALA A 203 8.48 11.33 10.91
CA ALA A 203 9.90 11.41 10.63
C ALA A 203 10.30 10.60 9.40
N ASN A 204 11.33 11.10 8.71
CA ASN A 204 11.92 10.50 7.52
C ASN A 204 12.90 9.36 7.89
N GLU A 205 13.58 8.82 6.89
CA GLU A 205 14.59 7.77 7.04
C GLU A 205 15.80 8.15 7.90
N TYR A 206 16.11 9.44 8.00
CA TYR A 206 17.17 9.99 8.83
C TYR A 206 16.69 10.28 10.27
N ASN A 207 15.45 9.89 10.58
CA ASN A 207 14.77 10.17 11.84
C ASN A 207 14.59 11.68 12.12
N GLU A 208 14.66 12.51 11.08
CA GLU A 208 14.37 13.94 11.18
C GLU A 208 12.87 14.13 11.18
N THR A 209 12.38 14.81 12.22
CA THR A 209 10.96 15.15 12.33
C THR A 209 10.65 16.31 11.40
N PHE A 210 9.96 16.05 10.30
CA PHE A 210 9.54 17.10 9.37
C PHE A 210 8.17 17.68 9.76
N ARG A 211 7.32 16.94 10.49
CA ARG A 211 6.04 17.45 11.01
C ARG A 211 5.71 16.93 12.40
N HIS A 212 5.06 17.79 13.18
CA HIS A 212 4.44 17.41 14.44
C HIS A 212 3.07 18.07 14.58
N LEU A 213 2.09 17.31 15.05
CA LEU A 213 0.70 17.75 15.17
C LEU A 213 0.20 17.47 16.58
N MET A 214 -0.70 18.31 17.07
CA MET A 214 -1.34 18.15 18.37
C MET A 214 -2.84 17.95 18.18
N TYR A 215 -3.38 16.94 18.84
CA TYR A 215 -4.79 16.56 18.74
C TYR A 215 -5.40 16.37 20.11
N VAL A 216 -6.70 16.62 20.20
CA VAL A 216 -7.50 16.18 21.33
C VAL A 216 -7.69 14.68 21.22
N MET A 217 -7.39 13.96 22.30
CA MET A 217 -7.61 12.53 22.38
C MET A 217 -9.11 12.24 22.42
N ASP A 218 -9.52 11.32 21.56
CA ASP A 218 -10.86 10.75 21.50
C ASP A 218 -10.72 9.23 21.37
N LYS A 219 -11.80 8.47 21.54
CA LYS A 219 -11.83 7.02 21.36
C LYS A 219 -11.29 6.60 19.99
N ARG A 220 -11.57 7.39 18.95
CA ARG A 220 -11.04 7.21 17.59
C ARG A 220 -10.61 8.57 17.05
N VAL A 221 -9.35 8.69 16.66
CA VAL A 221 -8.82 9.89 16.01
C VAL A 221 -8.35 9.53 14.61
N SER A 222 -8.73 10.34 13.63
CA SER A 222 -8.31 10.21 12.24
C SER A 222 -7.46 11.42 11.85
N ILE A 223 -6.32 11.17 11.23
CA ILE A 223 -5.30 12.17 10.92
C ILE A 223 -4.97 12.05 9.43
N ILE A 224 -5.11 13.14 8.70
CA ILE A 224 -4.61 13.26 7.33
C ILE A 224 -3.21 13.87 7.43
N PRO A 225 -2.15 13.15 7.03
CA PRO A 225 -0.81 13.73 6.96
C PRO A 225 -0.82 14.95 6.02
N PRO A 226 -0.20 16.07 6.41
CA PRO A 226 -0.31 17.34 5.68
C PRO A 226 0.54 17.41 4.39
N SER A 227 1.32 16.38 4.09
CA SER A 227 2.25 16.34 2.95
C SER A 227 2.41 14.92 2.43
N ASP A 228 2.72 14.81 1.14
CA ASP A 228 3.07 13.54 0.48
C ASP A 228 4.53 13.11 0.75
N GLU A 229 5.22 13.79 1.68
CA GLU A 229 6.58 13.43 2.10
C GLU A 229 6.63 11.99 2.62
N PRO A 230 7.56 11.14 2.12
CA PRO A 230 7.70 9.78 2.58
C PRO A 230 8.01 9.66 4.08
N ILE A 231 7.21 8.86 4.78
CA ILE A 231 7.30 8.62 6.22
C ILE A 231 8.01 7.29 6.48
N LYS A 232 9.00 7.30 7.36
CA LYS A 232 9.65 6.09 7.88
C LYS A 232 9.17 5.74 9.28
N ASN A 233 8.98 6.76 10.12
CA ASN A 233 8.65 6.58 11.53
C ASN A 233 7.48 7.49 11.93
N ILE A 234 6.60 6.96 12.77
CA ILE A 234 5.56 7.74 13.45
C ILE A 234 5.72 7.54 14.95
N GLU A 235 5.72 8.64 15.70
CA GLU A 235 5.73 8.64 17.16
C GLU A 235 4.46 9.30 17.69
N VAL A 236 3.78 8.62 18.61
CA VAL A 236 2.64 9.13 19.37
C VAL A 236 3.09 9.30 20.82
N SER A 237 2.93 10.49 21.38
CA SER A 237 3.31 10.79 22.77
C SER A 237 2.25 11.64 23.48
N LEU A 238 2.19 11.54 24.80
CA LEU A 238 1.34 12.43 25.61
C LEU A 238 2.13 13.65 26.08
N TRP A 239 1.43 14.78 26.16
CA TRP A 239 1.98 16.00 26.74
C TRP A 239 2.05 15.94 28.28
N SER A 240 1.07 15.30 28.91
CA SER A 240 0.98 15.21 30.37
C SER A 240 1.89 14.11 30.91
N ALA A 241 2.83 14.48 31.77
CA ALA A 241 3.47 13.53 32.67
C ALA A 241 2.40 12.86 33.55
N TYR A 242 2.65 11.62 33.99
CA TYR A 242 1.81 10.85 34.93
C TYR A 242 0.52 10.24 34.37
N LYS A 243 0.40 10.11 33.05
CA LYS A 243 -0.73 9.42 32.41
C LYS A 243 -0.25 8.24 31.57
N THR A 244 -1.08 7.21 31.47
CA THR A 244 -0.79 6.07 30.58
C THR A 244 -1.24 6.39 29.16
N LEU A 245 -0.36 6.19 28.17
CA LEU A 245 -0.74 6.09 26.78
C LEU A 245 -1.26 4.67 26.53
N SER A 246 -2.48 4.54 26.01
CA SER A 246 -3.10 3.25 25.73
C SER A 246 -3.73 3.26 24.34
N ILE A 247 -3.08 2.61 23.39
CA ILE A 247 -3.52 2.49 21.99
C ILE A 247 -4.02 1.06 21.76
N CYS A 248 -5.29 0.91 21.42
CA CYS A 248 -5.91 -0.39 21.15
C CYS A 248 -5.71 -0.83 19.72
N GLU A 249 -5.74 0.10 18.77
CA GLU A 249 -5.42 -0.19 17.37
C GLU A 249 -4.85 1.08 16.71
N PHE A 250 -3.87 0.89 15.85
CA PHE A 250 -3.21 1.90 15.05
C PHE A 250 -3.19 1.42 13.60
N GLU A 251 -3.87 2.16 12.75
CA GLU A 251 -3.97 1.89 11.32
C GLU A 251 -3.27 3.02 10.57
N ALA A 252 -2.39 2.67 9.63
CA ALA A 252 -1.80 3.63 8.70
C ALA A 252 -2.14 3.18 7.29
N TYR A 253 -3.00 3.92 6.62
CA TYR A 253 -3.42 3.65 5.26
C TYR A 253 -2.59 4.46 4.29
N GLY A 254 -1.92 3.77 3.36
CA GLY A 254 -1.02 4.38 2.41
C GLY A 254 -0.44 3.39 1.44
N GLU A 255 0.52 3.88 0.67
CA GLU A 255 1.27 3.10 -0.31
C GLU A 255 2.77 3.17 -0.02
N CYS A 256 3.52 2.32 -0.70
CA CYS A 256 4.98 2.40 -0.72
C CYS A 256 5.40 3.77 -1.29
N ALA A 257 6.45 4.36 -0.74
CA ALA A 257 7.01 5.57 -1.33
C ALA A 257 7.65 5.25 -2.70
N PRO A 258 7.56 6.19 -3.67
CA PRO A 258 8.25 6.04 -4.93
C PRO A 258 9.74 5.71 -4.76
N PRO A 259 10.29 4.85 -5.62
CA PRO A 259 9.64 4.26 -6.81
C PRO A 259 9.03 2.88 -6.58
N MET A 260 8.75 2.51 -5.32
CA MET A 260 8.46 1.12 -4.97
C MET A 260 6.95 0.84 -4.90
N HIS A 261 6.55 -0.42 -5.11
CA HIS A 261 5.19 -0.92 -4.87
C HIS A 261 5.16 -2.40 -4.40
N GLY A 262 3.95 -2.92 -4.21
CA GLY A 262 3.70 -4.30 -3.82
C GLY A 262 3.61 -4.56 -2.31
N PRO A 263 3.38 -5.84 -1.91
CA PRO A 263 3.21 -6.26 -0.51
C PRO A 263 4.38 -5.85 0.38
N ASP A 264 5.59 -5.99 -0.13
CA ASP A 264 6.82 -5.73 0.62
C ASP A 264 7.54 -4.44 0.20
N CYS A 265 6.97 -3.66 -0.73
CA CYS A 265 7.63 -2.50 -1.33
C CYS A 265 8.99 -2.86 -1.97
N LYS A 266 9.03 -3.98 -2.70
CA LYS A 266 10.24 -4.50 -3.37
C LYS A 266 10.20 -4.38 -4.89
N GLU A 267 9.02 -4.19 -5.45
CA GLU A 267 8.82 -4.03 -6.88
C GLU A 267 8.93 -2.55 -7.24
N VAL A 268 9.38 -2.25 -8.46
CA VAL A 268 9.60 -0.87 -8.91
C VAL A 268 8.50 -0.50 -9.89
N CYS A 269 7.89 0.67 -9.71
CA CYS A 269 6.87 1.19 -10.61
C CYS A 269 7.42 1.28 -12.04
N SER A 270 6.54 1.18 -13.04
CA SER A 270 6.92 1.41 -14.44
C SER A 270 7.65 2.75 -14.59
N ILE A 271 8.75 2.75 -15.34
CA ILE A 271 9.51 3.97 -15.64
C ILE A 271 8.70 5.01 -16.43
N SER A 272 7.59 4.59 -17.04
CA SER A 272 6.68 5.47 -17.77
C SER A 272 5.66 6.16 -16.85
N CYS A 273 5.56 5.77 -15.57
CA CYS A 273 4.71 6.48 -14.61
C CYS A 273 5.33 7.85 -14.29
N VAL A 274 4.51 8.90 -14.29
CA VAL A 274 4.95 10.23 -13.82
C VAL A 274 5.40 10.12 -12.35
N ASP A 275 6.60 10.65 -12.07
CA ASP A 275 7.27 10.60 -10.75
C ASP A 275 7.42 9.20 -10.15
N GLN A 276 7.33 8.15 -10.98
CA GLN A 276 7.32 6.75 -10.54
C GLN A 276 6.26 6.48 -9.46
N LEU A 277 5.13 7.18 -9.53
CA LEU A 277 3.97 6.97 -8.66
C LEU A 277 3.05 5.90 -9.24
N CYS A 278 2.87 4.81 -8.51
CA CYS A 278 1.95 3.74 -8.88
C CYS A 278 1.08 3.25 -7.71
N THR A 279 0.05 2.45 -8.02
CA THR A 279 -0.78 1.77 -7.01
C THR A 279 -0.03 0.60 -6.39
N TYR A 280 -0.63 -0.01 -5.38
CA TYR A 280 -0.16 -1.25 -4.77
C TYR A 280 0.17 -2.34 -5.81
N GLU A 281 -0.67 -2.47 -6.84
CA GLU A 281 -0.55 -3.44 -7.94
C GLU A 281 0.41 -3.00 -9.05
N GLY A 282 1.04 -1.83 -8.94
CA GLY A 282 2.00 -1.33 -9.94
C GLY A 282 1.37 -0.51 -11.08
N PHE A 283 0.08 -0.19 -11.01
CA PHE A 283 -0.57 0.65 -12.03
C PHE A 283 -0.19 2.11 -11.85
N CYS A 284 0.21 2.81 -12.91
CA CYS A 284 0.59 4.21 -12.79
C CYS A 284 -0.55 5.06 -12.22
N ARG A 285 -0.26 6.06 -11.40
CA ARG A 285 -1.30 7.01 -10.98
C ARG A 285 -1.58 8.06 -12.05
N ASN A 286 -0.53 8.50 -12.73
CA ASN A 286 -0.57 9.48 -13.81
C ASN A 286 0.28 8.98 -14.98
N CYS A 287 -0.15 9.31 -16.19
CA CYS A 287 0.61 9.06 -17.42
C CYS A 287 1.11 10.37 -18.03
N PRO A 288 2.28 10.37 -18.68
CA PRO A 288 2.68 11.44 -19.58
C PRO A 288 1.65 11.63 -20.70
N ASN A 289 1.52 12.87 -21.19
CA ASN A 289 0.60 13.20 -22.27
C ASN A 289 0.80 12.29 -23.50
N GLY A 290 -0.29 11.77 -24.04
CA GLY A 290 -0.28 10.87 -25.19
C GLY A 290 -0.01 9.39 -24.87
N THR A 291 0.07 9.01 -23.59
CA THR A 291 0.19 7.61 -23.15
C THR A 291 -0.98 7.18 -22.24
N GLN A 292 -1.31 5.90 -22.27
CA GLN A 292 -2.42 5.28 -21.56
C GLN A 292 -2.10 3.81 -21.17
N GLY A 293 -3.12 3.10 -20.67
CA GLY A 293 -3.00 1.71 -20.23
C GLY A 293 -2.42 1.59 -18.83
N SER A 294 -2.49 0.42 -18.21
CA SER A 294 -2.15 0.22 -16.79
C SER A 294 -0.78 0.78 -16.37
N HIS A 295 0.22 0.68 -17.26
CA HIS A 295 1.61 1.10 -17.03
C HIS A 295 2.11 2.23 -17.95
N CYS A 296 1.20 2.96 -18.62
CA CYS A 296 1.53 4.09 -19.52
C CYS A 296 2.44 3.74 -20.72
N PHE A 297 2.40 2.49 -21.21
CA PHE A 297 3.15 2.09 -22.42
C PHE A 297 2.33 2.14 -23.70
N GLU A 298 1.01 2.16 -23.59
CA GLU A 298 0.14 2.23 -24.75
C GLU A 298 0.11 3.68 -25.21
N ARG A 299 0.52 3.94 -26.46
CA ARG A 299 0.32 5.26 -27.04
C ARG A 299 -1.16 5.46 -27.34
N CYS A 300 -1.66 6.68 -27.18
CA CYS A 300 -2.96 7.08 -27.65
C CYS A 300 -3.00 6.93 -29.18
N VAL A 301 -3.53 5.82 -29.71
CA VAL A 301 -3.54 5.57 -31.16
C VAL A 301 -4.64 6.38 -31.85
N HIS A 302 -5.70 6.82 -31.17
CA HIS A 302 -6.73 7.66 -31.80
C HIS A 302 -7.72 8.38 -30.86
N TRP A 303 -7.98 7.88 -29.64
CA TRP A 303 -9.11 8.34 -28.80
C TRP A 303 -8.81 9.46 -27.79
N CYS A 304 -7.58 9.96 -27.73
CA CYS A 304 -7.23 11.01 -26.77
C CYS A 304 -7.56 12.43 -27.27
N ASN A 305 -7.83 12.60 -28.57
CA ASN A 305 -8.23 13.90 -29.12
C ASN A 305 -9.72 14.21 -28.86
N ASP A 306 -10.56 13.19 -28.71
CA ASP A 306 -12.01 13.39 -28.60
C ASP A 306 -12.45 13.97 -27.23
N TYR A 307 -11.59 13.88 -26.20
CA TYR A 307 -11.88 14.47 -24.88
C TYR A 307 -11.47 15.95 -24.74
N GLU A 308 -10.61 16.48 -25.62
CA GLU A 308 -10.26 17.92 -25.61
C GLU A 308 -11.24 18.80 -26.41
N GLU A 309 -12.04 18.22 -27.31
CA GLU A 309 -12.93 19.01 -28.17
C GLU A 309 -14.16 19.60 -27.47
N GLU A 310 -14.56 19.10 -26.28
CA GLU A 310 -15.72 19.68 -25.55
C GLU A 310 -15.39 20.96 -24.76
N ASN A 311 -14.12 21.32 -24.54
CA ASN A 311 -13.75 22.54 -23.80
C ASN A 311 -13.16 23.66 -24.68
N THR A 312 -13.06 23.47 -26.00
CA THR A 312 -12.33 24.39 -26.88
C THR A 312 -13.22 24.96 -27.99
N THR A 313 -14.41 25.48 -27.64
CA THR A 313 -15.28 26.19 -28.61
C THR A 313 -14.84 27.62 -28.93
N LEU A 314 -13.64 28.04 -28.53
CA LEU A 314 -13.10 29.36 -28.89
C LEU A 314 -11.62 29.28 -29.24
N ARG A 315 -11.38 29.30 -30.57
CA ARG A 315 -10.28 29.95 -31.30
C ARG A 315 -9.31 29.05 -32.09
N VAL A 316 -9.29 29.41 -33.38
CA VAL A 316 -8.18 29.42 -34.35
C VAL A 316 -8.05 28.15 -35.20
N ARG A 317 -8.56 28.27 -36.43
CA ARG A 317 -8.11 27.55 -37.62
C ARG A 317 -6.60 27.76 -37.80
N GLY A 318 -5.80 26.87 -37.23
CA GLY A 318 -4.39 26.71 -37.56
C GLY A 318 -4.21 25.38 -38.26
N VAL A 319 -3.70 25.41 -39.50
CA VAL A 319 -3.41 24.24 -40.32
C VAL A 319 -2.43 23.32 -39.57
N SER A 320 -2.93 22.20 -39.05
CA SER A 320 -2.12 21.17 -38.40
C SER A 320 -1.39 20.36 -39.48
N THR A 321 -0.09 20.60 -39.63
CA THR A 321 0.78 19.73 -40.42
C THR A 321 0.92 18.38 -39.70
N PRO A 322 0.72 17.24 -40.40
CA PRO A 322 0.85 15.92 -39.80
C PRO A 322 2.29 15.69 -39.36
N SER A 323 2.50 15.62 -38.05
CA SER A 323 3.79 15.25 -37.45
C SER A 323 4.12 13.79 -37.83
N PRO A 324 5.33 13.49 -38.33
CA PRO A 324 5.68 12.16 -38.78
C PRO A 324 5.76 11.19 -37.59
N TYR A 325 4.93 10.16 -37.66
CA TYR A 325 4.94 8.97 -36.81
C TYR A 325 6.36 8.39 -36.63
N GLN A 326 6.98 8.58 -35.47
CA GLN A 326 8.05 7.70 -35.01
C GLN A 326 7.47 6.65 -34.07
N ARG A 327 7.32 5.41 -34.54
CA ARG A 327 7.04 4.24 -33.68
C ARG A 327 8.23 4.03 -32.74
N PHE A 328 8.10 4.40 -31.47
CA PHE A 328 8.96 3.84 -30.44
C PHE A 328 8.24 2.67 -29.80
N THR A 329 8.70 1.46 -30.11
CA THR A 329 8.36 0.24 -29.38
C THR A 329 8.99 0.33 -27.99
N GLY A 330 8.23 0.04 -26.94
CA GLY A 330 8.60 0.19 -25.52
C GLY A 330 9.69 -0.74 -24.98
N PHE A 331 10.65 -1.14 -25.81
CA PHE A 331 12.02 -1.44 -25.35
C PHE A 331 12.86 -0.26 -25.81
N GLN A 332 13.36 0.57 -24.89
CA GLN A 332 14.35 1.58 -25.27
C GLN A 332 15.60 0.86 -25.79
N LEU A 333 15.68 0.67 -27.11
CA LEU A 333 16.86 0.18 -27.84
C LEU A 333 18.12 0.99 -27.52
N GLU A 334 17.97 2.19 -26.95
CA GLU A 334 19.08 3.00 -26.47
C GLU A 334 19.89 2.31 -25.38
N HIS A 335 19.28 1.45 -24.56
CA HIS A 335 20.02 0.67 -23.56
C HIS A 335 20.42 -0.72 -24.05
N TYR A 336 19.84 -1.21 -25.16
CA TYR A 336 20.27 -2.47 -25.77
C TYR A 336 21.74 -2.41 -26.18
N TRP A 337 22.17 -1.29 -26.78
CA TRP A 337 23.59 -1.05 -27.07
C TRP A 337 24.43 -0.96 -25.80
N TYR A 338 23.95 -0.31 -24.75
CA TYR A 338 24.65 -0.28 -23.46
C TYR A 338 24.85 -1.69 -22.88
N TYR A 339 23.82 -2.54 -22.86
CA TYR A 339 23.93 -3.92 -22.40
C TYR A 339 24.87 -4.76 -23.26
N ILE A 340 24.82 -4.58 -24.59
CA ILE A 340 25.79 -5.22 -25.51
C ILE A 340 27.21 -4.76 -25.19
N MET A 341 27.44 -3.45 -25.01
CA MET A 341 28.76 -2.90 -24.71
C MET A 341 29.29 -3.38 -23.36
N VAL A 342 28.43 -3.49 -22.33
CA VAL A 342 28.79 -4.06 -21.03
C VAL A 342 29.15 -5.55 -21.16
N ILE A 343 28.38 -6.33 -21.93
CA ILE A 343 28.67 -7.75 -22.18
C ILE A 343 30.01 -7.90 -22.93
N ILE A 344 30.25 -7.10 -23.97
CA ILE A 344 31.52 -7.10 -24.73
C ILE A 344 32.69 -6.71 -23.82
N ALA A 345 32.53 -5.72 -22.94
CA ALA A 345 33.56 -5.32 -21.99
C ALA A 345 33.88 -6.45 -20.99
N ILE A 346 32.87 -7.13 -20.45
CA ILE A 346 33.04 -8.28 -19.56
C ILE A 346 33.76 -9.42 -20.29
N ILE A 347 33.34 -9.75 -21.52
CA ILE A 347 34.00 -10.78 -22.35
C ILE A 347 35.47 -10.41 -22.60
N SER A 348 35.74 -9.16 -22.96
CA SER A 348 37.10 -8.69 -23.23
C SER A 348 38.00 -8.81 -21.99
N ILE A 349 37.50 -8.43 -20.81
CA ILE A 349 38.22 -8.57 -19.54
C ILE A 349 38.48 -10.06 -19.22
N CYS A 350 37.49 -10.93 -19.42
CA CYS A 350 37.64 -12.36 -19.22
C CYS A 350 38.65 -12.99 -20.19
N CYS A 351 38.63 -12.63 -21.47
CA CYS A 351 39.58 -13.13 -22.47
C CYS A 351 41.02 -12.73 -22.15
N VAL A 352 41.26 -11.46 -21.76
CA VAL A 352 42.62 -10.99 -21.38
C VAL A 352 43.15 -11.75 -20.17
N ARG A 353 42.31 -12.05 -19.17
CA ARG A 353 42.72 -12.83 -17.99
C ARG A 353 43.08 -14.27 -18.34
N ILE A 354 42.34 -14.92 -19.21
CA ILE A 354 42.60 -16.31 -19.62
C ILE A 354 43.92 -16.40 -20.41
N SER A 355 44.25 -15.41 -21.23
CA SER A 355 45.51 -15.37 -21.99
C SER A 355 46.76 -15.08 -21.12
N SER A 356 46.56 -14.58 -19.91
CA SER A 356 47.64 -14.22 -18.98
C SER A 356 48.01 -15.32 -17.97
N VAL A 357 47.35 -16.48 -18.02
CA VAL A 357 47.72 -17.61 -17.15
C VAL A 357 49.07 -18.14 -17.64
N PRO A 358 50.17 -17.99 -16.88
CA PRO A 358 51.45 -18.54 -17.26
C PRO A 358 51.29 -20.05 -17.39
N VAL A 359 51.57 -20.56 -18.59
CA VAL A 359 51.63 -22.00 -18.86
C VAL A 359 52.53 -22.61 -17.77
N PRO A 360 52.02 -23.51 -16.92
CA PRO A 360 52.86 -24.15 -15.92
C PRO A 360 53.98 -24.86 -16.67
N LYS A 361 55.21 -24.42 -16.43
CA LYS A 361 56.40 -25.13 -16.92
C LYS A 361 56.30 -26.55 -16.41
N ALA A 362 56.15 -27.50 -17.33
CA ALA A 362 56.15 -28.91 -17.03
C ALA A 362 57.50 -29.28 -16.39
N THR A 363 57.53 -29.34 -15.07
CA THR A 363 58.64 -29.93 -14.33
C THR A 363 58.52 -31.44 -14.53
N TYR A 364 59.33 -31.98 -15.44
CA TYR A 364 59.58 -33.41 -15.53
C TYR A 364 60.28 -33.83 -14.23
N GLY A 365 59.49 -34.33 -13.28
CA GLY A 365 59.95 -34.96 -12.06
C GLY A 365 59.37 -36.36 -12.01
N THR A 366 60.17 -37.33 -12.46
CA THR A 366 60.05 -38.72 -12.08
C THR A 366 60.13 -38.80 -10.57
N ASP A 367 59.10 -39.32 -9.90
CA ASP A 367 59.31 -40.23 -8.78
C ASP A 367 58.07 -41.12 -8.56
N ILE A 368 58.40 -42.39 -8.51
CA ILE A 368 57.60 -43.55 -8.18
C ILE A 368 57.49 -43.60 -6.64
N ILE A 369 56.34 -43.98 -6.09
CA ILE A 369 56.15 -44.95 -4.98
C ILE A 369 54.69 -44.87 -4.49
N ASP A 370 53.99 -45.98 -4.75
CA ASP A 370 53.09 -46.78 -3.90
C ASP A 370 52.14 -46.16 -2.85
N GLU A 371 50.90 -46.66 -2.98
CA GLU A 371 50.14 -47.37 -1.95
C GLU A 371 49.09 -46.68 -1.05
N VAL A 372 47.99 -47.44 -0.94
CA VAL A 372 47.06 -47.60 0.20
C VAL A 372 45.88 -46.63 0.31
N SER A 373 44.76 -47.09 -0.26
CA SER A 373 43.51 -47.40 0.47
C SER A 373 43.27 -46.66 1.79
N ASN A 374 42.21 -45.85 1.87
CA ASN A 374 41.25 -45.99 2.97
C ASN A 374 39.93 -45.25 2.70
N VAL A 375 38.86 -46.03 2.64
CA VAL A 375 37.46 -45.61 2.65
C VAL A 375 37.09 -45.25 4.09
N GLY A 376 36.84 -43.97 4.35
CA GLY A 376 36.32 -43.48 5.62
C GLY A 376 34.81 -43.29 5.56
N VAL A 377 34.06 -44.25 6.11
CA VAL A 377 32.63 -44.14 6.44
C VAL A 377 32.50 -43.26 7.69
N ILE A 378 31.66 -42.23 7.64
CA ILE A 378 31.31 -41.38 8.78
C ILE A 378 29.91 -41.77 9.25
N ASP A 379 29.83 -42.47 10.37
CA ASP A 379 28.63 -42.53 11.22
C ASP A 379 28.64 -41.38 12.23
N PRO A 380 27.52 -40.68 12.46
CA PRO A 380 27.34 -39.86 13.65
C PRO A 380 26.66 -40.66 14.79
N PRO A 381 27.03 -40.37 16.06
CA PRO A 381 26.65 -41.17 17.21
C PRO A 381 25.26 -40.85 17.76
N ASN A 382 24.77 -41.89 18.42
CA ASN A 382 23.56 -42.05 19.19
C ASN A 382 23.55 -41.22 20.50
N GLN A 383 22.33 -41.03 21.02
CA GLN A 383 21.94 -40.81 22.42
C GLN A 383 22.15 -39.42 23.09
N LYS A 384 21.03 -38.87 23.60
CA LYS A 384 20.71 -38.96 25.04
C LYS A 384 19.24 -38.66 25.35
N GLN A 385 18.62 -39.62 26.04
CA GLN A 385 17.36 -39.53 26.77
C GLN A 385 17.53 -38.69 28.05
N ALA A 386 16.50 -37.93 28.42
CA ALA A 386 16.19 -37.53 29.80
C ALA A 386 14.66 -37.36 29.91
N ARG A 387 13.93 -38.33 30.46
CA ARG A 387 13.62 -38.57 31.88
C ARG A 387 12.48 -37.68 32.43
N VAL A 388 11.29 -38.27 32.37
CA VAL A 388 10.13 -38.23 33.28
C VAL A 388 10.34 -37.50 34.62
N LYS A 389 9.40 -36.61 34.95
CA LYS A 389 8.86 -36.45 36.32
C LYS A 389 7.34 -36.25 36.28
N LYS A 390 6.62 -37.26 36.77
CA LYS A 390 5.25 -37.19 37.31
C LYS A 390 5.34 -36.79 38.79
N ALA A 391 4.44 -35.94 39.25
CA ALA A 391 3.93 -35.85 40.62
C ALA A 391 2.53 -35.22 40.50
N SER A 392 1.45 -35.99 40.64
CA SER A 392 0.79 -36.43 41.88
C SER A 392 0.04 -35.31 42.60
N THR A 393 -1.27 -35.39 42.44
CA THR A 393 -2.41 -34.93 43.23
C THR A 393 -2.20 -34.88 44.74
N THR A 394 -2.78 -33.88 45.41
CA THR A 394 -3.56 -34.05 46.67
C THR A 394 -4.58 -32.90 46.83
N GLU A 395 -5.70 -33.24 47.44
CA GLU A 395 -6.99 -32.59 47.68
C GLU A 395 -6.94 -31.28 48.49
N ILE A 396 -7.88 -30.34 48.27
CA ILE A 396 -9.21 -30.19 48.92
C ILE A 396 -10.14 -29.48 47.94
#